data_AF-A0A524HCR0-F1
#
_entry.id   AF-A0A524HCR0-F1
#
_cell.length_a   1.000
_cell.length_b   1.000
_cell.length_c   1.000
_cell.angle_alpha   90.00
_cell.angle_beta   90.00
_cell.angle_gamma   90.00
#
_symmetry.space_group_name_H-M   'P 1'
#
loop_
_entity.id
_entity.type
_entity.pdbx_description
1 polymer ?
#
loop_
_entity_poly.entity_id
_entity_poly.type
_entity_poly.pdbx_seq_one_letter_code
_entity_poly.pdbx_strand_id
1 'polypeptide(L)'
;MFFLAISPIFIILVLMVGFRWKASRAGSVGYLAALLVAWIWFGINLETLAYAHAKAVFLILDVLLIIWTAFLLYRVVAEAGGIEVLSQTLPHLTRDKGMQALLIGWIFASFLQGVGGFGVPTAVIAPILVGLGFSPLLAVVIPSLGHTWAVTFGSLGASFNAMMAATGMGWESLAGPAAIFLGITGLLVGIAVAWVAGGWKTLKRIWLPLFLIGLAMSGAQYLTVTRGLWNIGG
;
A
#
# COMPACT_ATOMS: atom_id res chain seq x y z
N MET A 1 -20.59 21.41 2.53
CA MET A 1 -19.12 21.52 2.63
C MET A 1 -18.43 20.16 2.41
N PHE A 2 -18.63 19.17 3.29
CA PHE A 2 -17.96 17.86 3.18
C PHE A 2 -18.16 17.14 1.83
N PHE A 3 -19.41 17.06 1.34
CA PHE A 3 -19.71 16.40 0.06
C PHE A 3 -19.04 17.05 -1.16
N LEU A 4 -18.84 18.38 -1.12
CA LEU A 4 -18.10 19.08 -2.17
C LEU A 4 -16.60 18.78 -2.07
N ALA A 5 -16.04 18.76 -0.86
CA ALA A 5 -14.62 18.46 -0.64
C ALA A 5 -14.23 17.02 -1.05
N ILE A 6 -15.13 16.04 -0.84
CA ILE A 6 -14.88 14.64 -1.24
C ILE A 6 -15.16 14.37 -2.72
N SER A 7 -15.89 15.26 -3.40
CA SER A 7 -16.33 15.05 -4.79
C SER A 7 -15.19 14.74 -5.78
N PRO A 8 -13.99 15.36 -5.73
CA PRO A 8 -12.92 15.03 -6.67
C PRO A 8 -12.40 13.60 -6.50
N ILE A 9 -12.29 13.15 -5.23
CA ILE A 9 -11.88 11.78 -4.90
C ILE A 9 -12.95 10.79 -5.36
N PHE A 10 -14.22 11.10 -5.12
CA PHE A 10 -15.33 10.27 -5.54
C PHE A 10 -15.39 10.13 -7.07
N ILE A 11 -15.17 11.22 -7.82
CA ILE A 11 -15.09 11.21 -9.29
C ILE A 11 -13.96 10.28 -9.76
N ILE A 12 -12.77 10.38 -9.18
CA ILE A 12 -11.64 9.48 -9.54
C ILE A 12 -12.03 8.02 -9.31
N LEU A 13 -12.62 7.70 -8.16
CA LEU A 13 -13.03 6.33 -7.80
C LEU A 13 -14.07 5.79 -8.77
N VAL A 14 -15.11 6.57 -9.10
CA VAL A 14 -16.16 6.17 -10.05
C VAL A 14 -15.59 5.95 -11.46
N LEU A 15 -14.70 6.84 -11.93
CA LEU A 15 -14.06 6.70 -13.24
C LEU A 15 -13.15 5.47 -13.31
N MET A 16 -12.39 5.18 -12.24
CA MET A 16 -11.48 4.03 -12.21
C MET A 16 -12.19 2.70 -11.99
N VAL A 17 -13.13 2.62 -11.05
CA VAL A 17 -13.79 1.35 -10.69
C VAL A 17 -14.98 1.08 -11.61
N GLY A 18 -15.83 2.08 -11.85
CA GLY A 18 -17.03 1.94 -12.68
C GLY A 18 -16.69 1.93 -14.17
N PHE A 19 -16.00 2.97 -14.64
CA PHE A 19 -15.70 3.14 -16.07
C PHE A 19 -14.35 2.54 -16.50
N ARG A 20 -13.56 1.99 -15.56
CA ARG A 20 -12.26 1.36 -15.84
C ARG A 20 -11.26 2.27 -16.55
N TRP A 21 -11.32 3.57 -16.27
CA TRP A 21 -10.37 4.53 -16.83
C TRP A 21 -8.97 4.32 -16.24
N LYS A 22 -7.95 4.56 -17.07
CA LYS A 22 -6.57 4.61 -16.59
C LYS A 22 -6.43 5.72 -15.53
N ALA A 23 -5.62 5.45 -14.50
CA ALA A 23 -5.39 6.39 -13.39
C ALA A 23 -4.98 7.78 -13.88
N SER A 24 -4.19 7.89 -14.96
CA SER A 24 -3.80 9.17 -15.54
C SER A 24 -4.99 10.01 -16.00
N ARG A 25 -5.96 9.43 -16.71
CA ARG A 25 -7.15 10.14 -17.19
C ARG A 25 -8.09 10.49 -16.05
N ALA A 26 -8.35 9.54 -15.15
CA ALA A 26 -9.21 9.76 -14.00
C ALA A 26 -8.63 10.86 -13.09
N GLY A 27 -7.32 10.85 -12.88
CA GLY A 27 -6.60 11.88 -12.12
C GLY A 27 -6.71 13.27 -12.74
N SER A 28 -6.58 13.40 -14.05
CA SER A 28 -6.77 14.71 -14.73
C SER A 28 -8.19 15.26 -14.52
N VAL A 29 -9.23 14.42 -14.63
CA VAL A 29 -10.61 14.85 -14.38
C VAL A 29 -10.83 15.20 -12.92
N GLY A 30 -10.29 14.40 -11.98
CA GLY A 30 -10.35 14.70 -10.56
C GLY A 30 -9.66 16.01 -10.20
N TYR A 31 -8.50 16.30 -10.78
CA TYR A 31 -7.80 17.57 -10.60
C TYR A 31 -8.63 18.77 -11.10
N LEU A 32 -9.22 18.67 -12.31
CA LEU A 32 -10.09 19.72 -12.83
C LEU A 32 -11.33 19.92 -11.93
N ALA A 33 -11.93 18.83 -11.44
CA ALA A 33 -13.04 18.90 -10.51
C ALA A 33 -12.62 19.57 -9.19
N ALA A 34 -11.45 19.25 -8.64
CA ALA A 34 -10.92 19.90 -7.44
C ALA A 34 -10.73 21.40 -7.65
N LEU A 35 -10.18 21.81 -8.81
CA LEU A 35 -9.96 23.22 -9.15
C LEU A 35 -11.28 23.99 -9.30
N LEU A 36 -12.28 23.40 -9.97
CA LEU A 36 -13.61 23.99 -10.12
C LEU A 36 -14.33 24.14 -8.78
N VAL A 37 -14.29 23.10 -7.94
CA VAL A 37 -14.90 23.13 -6.61
C VAL A 37 -14.21 24.18 -5.73
N ALA A 38 -12.87 24.19 -5.73
CA ALA A 38 -12.06 25.16 -4.99
C ALA A 38 -12.39 26.60 -5.37
N TRP A 39 -12.48 26.90 -6.66
CA TRP A 39 -12.73 28.25 -7.14
C TRP A 39 -14.19 28.68 -6.91
N ILE A 40 -15.15 27.88 -7.36
CA ILE A 40 -16.57 28.28 -7.39
C ILE A 40 -17.19 28.26 -5.98
N TRP A 41 -16.88 27.24 -5.19
CA TRP A 41 -17.59 26.97 -3.93
C TRP A 41 -16.81 27.37 -2.67
N PHE A 42 -15.47 27.35 -2.74
CA PHE A 42 -14.62 27.74 -1.61
C PHE A 42 -14.01 29.14 -1.77
N GLY A 43 -14.24 29.81 -2.90
CA GLY A 43 -13.85 31.21 -3.09
C GLY A 43 -12.35 31.46 -3.01
N ILE A 44 -11.53 30.46 -3.35
CA ILE A 44 -10.06 30.56 -3.27
C ILE A 44 -9.53 31.59 -4.26
N ASN A 45 -8.64 32.47 -3.81
CA ASN A 45 -7.99 33.47 -4.66
C ASN A 45 -6.88 32.86 -5.55
N LEU A 46 -6.51 33.56 -6.62
CA LEU A 46 -5.48 33.11 -7.58
C LEU A 46 -4.12 32.87 -6.90
N GLU A 47 -3.79 33.65 -5.88
CA GLU A 47 -2.54 33.54 -5.12
C GLU A 47 -2.47 32.22 -4.34
N THR A 48 -3.51 31.87 -3.59
CA THR A 48 -3.59 30.59 -2.86
C THR A 48 -3.59 29.41 -3.82
N LEU A 49 -4.23 29.55 -4.99
CA LEU A 49 -4.19 28.54 -6.02
C LEU A 49 -2.75 28.35 -6.55
N ALA A 50 -2.01 29.43 -6.79
CA ALA A 50 -0.61 29.37 -7.20
C ALA A 50 0.28 28.68 -6.15
N TYR A 51 0.11 29.02 -4.87
CA TYR A 51 0.81 28.35 -3.77
C TYR A 51 0.48 26.85 -3.69
N ALA A 52 -0.78 26.47 -3.87
CA ALA A 52 -1.20 25.07 -3.89
C ALA A 52 -0.53 24.29 -5.04
N HIS A 53 -0.40 24.89 -6.22
CA HIS A 53 0.31 24.28 -7.35
C HIS A 53 1.81 24.15 -7.09
N ALA A 54 2.45 25.19 -6.56
CA ALA A 54 3.86 25.11 -6.17
C ALA A 54 4.10 23.97 -5.16
N LYS A 55 3.27 23.91 -4.11
CA LYS A 55 3.31 22.81 -3.12
C LYS A 55 3.12 21.45 -3.79
N ALA A 56 2.17 21.33 -4.72
CA ALA A 56 1.93 20.08 -5.45
C ALA A 56 3.15 19.65 -6.27
N VAL A 57 3.85 20.58 -6.93
CA VAL A 57 5.09 20.28 -7.68
C VAL A 57 6.16 19.71 -6.74
N PHE A 58 6.40 20.34 -5.58
CA PHE A 58 7.38 19.82 -4.61
C PHE A 58 6.99 18.44 -4.08
N LEU A 59 5.71 18.19 -3.79
CA LEU A 59 5.22 16.88 -3.37
C LEU A 59 5.41 15.82 -4.46
N ILE A 60 5.16 16.17 -5.73
CA ILE A 60 5.38 15.26 -6.86
C ILE A 60 6.87 14.93 -7.00
N LEU A 61 7.76 15.92 -6.88
CA LEU A 61 9.20 15.70 -6.94
C LEU A 61 9.68 14.76 -5.84
N ASP A 62 9.20 14.94 -4.60
CA ASP A 62 9.51 14.06 -3.47
C ASP A 62 9.08 12.61 -3.77
N VAL A 63 7.84 12.41 -4.24
CA VAL A 63 7.33 11.10 -4.62
C VAL A 63 8.13 10.49 -5.79
N LEU A 64 8.49 11.27 -6.81
CA LEU A 64 9.28 10.78 -7.95
C LEU A 64 10.68 10.35 -7.53
N LEU A 65 11.33 11.06 -6.61
CA LEU A 65 12.63 10.68 -6.07
C LEU A 65 12.55 9.35 -5.31
N ILE A 66 11.50 9.15 -4.49
CA ILE A 66 11.25 7.88 -3.81
C ILE A 66 11.08 6.74 -4.83
N ILE A 67 10.24 6.93 -5.86
CA ILE A 67 9.99 5.93 -6.90
C ILE A 67 11.29 5.59 -7.66
N TRP A 68 12.04 6.59 -8.11
CA TRP A 68 13.26 6.36 -8.89
C TRP A 68 14.34 5.64 -8.09
N THR A 69 14.59 6.05 -6.84
CA THR A 69 15.57 5.39 -5.98
C THR A 69 15.14 3.97 -5.61
N ALA A 70 13.86 3.77 -5.27
CA ALA A 70 13.32 2.44 -4.99
C ALA A 70 13.39 1.52 -6.22
N PHE A 71 13.08 2.04 -7.41
CA PHE A 71 13.17 1.28 -8.65
C PHE A 71 14.61 0.93 -9.02
N LEU A 72 15.55 1.86 -8.81
CA LEU A 72 16.98 1.59 -8.97
C LEU A 72 17.45 0.49 -8.03
N LEU A 73 17.14 0.59 -6.72
CA LEU A 73 17.47 -0.43 -5.73
C LEU A 73 16.87 -1.78 -6.10
N TYR A 74 15.61 -1.80 -6.51
CA TYR A 74 14.95 -3.01 -6.99
C TYR A 74 15.69 -3.64 -8.17
N ARG A 75 16.07 -2.85 -9.19
CA ARG A 75 16.83 -3.35 -10.34
C ARG A 75 18.20 -3.88 -9.93
N VAL A 76 18.90 -3.23 -9.02
CA VAL A 76 20.19 -3.70 -8.51
C VAL A 76 20.03 -5.05 -7.80
N VAL A 77 19.02 -5.20 -6.93
CA VAL A 77 18.76 -6.47 -6.23
C VAL A 77 18.32 -7.57 -7.19
N ALA A 78 17.53 -7.23 -8.21
CA ALA A 78 17.10 -8.17 -9.24
C ALA A 78 18.28 -8.66 -10.09
N GLU A 79 19.14 -7.74 -10.55
CA GLU A 79 20.34 -8.07 -11.35
C GLU A 79 21.37 -8.86 -10.53
N ALA A 80 21.47 -8.60 -9.23
CA ALA A 80 22.30 -9.37 -8.30
C ALA A 80 21.74 -10.77 -7.99
N GLY A 81 20.58 -11.14 -8.55
CA GLY A 81 19.93 -12.44 -8.33
C GLY A 81 19.21 -12.57 -6.99
N GLY A 82 19.11 -11.51 -6.18
CA GLY A 82 18.49 -11.56 -4.85
C GLY A 82 17.02 -11.92 -4.89
N ILE A 83 16.28 -11.46 -5.91
CA ILE A 83 14.87 -11.81 -6.11
C ILE A 83 14.72 -13.31 -6.44
N GLU A 84 15.62 -13.86 -7.24
CA GLU A 84 15.63 -15.27 -7.64
C GLU A 84 15.95 -16.19 -6.44
N VAL A 85 16.90 -15.78 -5.59
CA VAL A 85 17.21 -16.51 -4.36
C VAL A 85 16.01 -16.54 -3.42
N LEU A 86 15.29 -15.41 -3.27
CA LEU A 86 14.07 -15.35 -2.45
C LEU A 86 12.94 -16.20 -3.03
N SER A 87 12.75 -16.17 -4.36
CA SER A 87 11.74 -16.99 -5.05
C SER A 87 12.01 -18.49 -4.91
N GLN A 88 13.28 -18.89 -4.84
CA GLN A 88 13.66 -20.29 -4.62
C GLN A 88 13.59 -20.66 -3.14
N THR A 89 13.96 -19.78 -2.22
CA THR A 89 14.07 -20.13 -0.78
C THR A 89 12.72 -20.16 -0.06
N LEU A 90 11.87 -19.16 -0.27
CA LEU A 90 10.58 -19.04 0.42
C LEU A 90 9.64 -20.25 0.24
N PRO A 91 9.53 -20.86 -0.97
CA PRO A 91 8.82 -22.13 -1.16
C PRO A 91 9.25 -23.28 -0.25
N HIS A 92 10.54 -23.37 0.06
CA HIS A 92 11.10 -24.51 0.79
C HIS A 92 10.86 -24.41 2.30
N LEU A 93 10.45 -23.23 2.81
CA LEU A 93 10.11 -23.04 4.22
C LEU A 93 8.88 -23.87 4.65
N THR A 94 7.96 -24.12 3.71
CA THR A 94 6.74 -24.88 4.01
C THR A 94 6.12 -25.47 2.76
N ARG A 95 5.60 -26.69 2.88
CA ARG A 95 4.82 -27.36 1.84
C ARG A 95 3.33 -26.98 1.89
N ASP A 96 2.91 -26.25 2.92
CA ASP A 96 1.52 -25.84 3.10
C ASP A 96 1.19 -24.62 2.23
N LYS A 97 0.32 -24.79 1.22
CA LYS A 97 -0.08 -23.68 0.33
C LYS A 97 -0.70 -22.48 1.08
N GLY A 98 -1.41 -22.72 2.19
CA GLY A 98 -1.95 -21.64 3.00
C GLY A 98 -0.84 -20.83 3.67
N MET A 99 0.16 -21.52 4.22
CA MET A 99 1.32 -20.86 4.80
C MET A 99 2.19 -20.16 3.74
N GLN A 100 2.36 -20.75 2.56
CA GLN A 100 3.05 -20.08 1.44
C GLN A 100 2.35 -18.77 1.05
N ALA A 101 1.02 -18.76 1.01
CA ALA A 101 0.25 -17.55 0.74
C ALA A 101 0.44 -16.48 1.82
N LEU A 102 0.55 -16.85 3.11
CA LEU A 102 0.85 -15.87 4.18
C LEU A 102 2.29 -15.37 4.11
N LEU A 103 3.27 -16.27 4.02
CA LEU A 103 4.69 -15.91 4.04
C LEU A 103 5.07 -15.04 2.82
N ILE A 104 4.63 -15.45 1.63
CA ILE A 104 5.01 -14.80 0.38
C ILE A 104 4.01 -13.68 0.06
N GLY A 105 2.72 -14.01 0.09
CA GLY A 105 1.65 -13.13 -0.34
C GLY A 105 1.27 -12.04 0.63
N TRP A 106 1.52 -12.20 1.93
CA TRP A 106 1.17 -11.21 2.94
C TRP A 106 2.42 -10.58 3.57
N ILE A 107 3.30 -11.38 4.16
CA ILE A 107 4.49 -10.87 4.87
C ILE A 107 5.48 -10.26 3.89
N PHE A 108 5.96 -11.06 2.92
CA PHE A 108 6.93 -10.59 1.94
C PHE A 108 6.36 -9.50 1.03
N ALA A 109 5.07 -9.56 0.70
CA ALA A 109 4.38 -8.48 -0.02
C ALA A 109 4.38 -7.16 0.74
N SER A 110 4.13 -7.21 2.05
CA SER A 110 4.17 -6.01 2.91
C SER A 110 5.59 -5.44 3.00
N PHE A 111 6.59 -6.32 3.15
CA PHE A 111 8.00 -5.91 3.11
C PHE A 111 8.37 -5.21 1.80
N LEU A 112 8.00 -5.79 0.65
CA LEU A 112 8.23 -5.16 -0.66
C LEU A 112 7.47 -3.83 -0.80
N GLN A 113 6.31 -3.67 -0.15
CA GLN A 113 5.58 -2.41 -0.14
C GLN A 113 6.32 -1.34 0.69
N GLY A 114 6.95 -1.74 1.79
CA GLY A 114 7.82 -0.90 2.60
C GLY A 114 8.97 -0.32 1.78
N VAL A 115 9.69 -1.18 1.04
CA VAL A 115 10.91 -0.81 0.30
C VAL A 115 10.64 -0.25 -1.10
N GLY A 116 9.78 -0.92 -1.88
CA GLY A 116 9.60 -0.68 -3.31
C GLY A 116 8.35 0.12 -3.68
N GLY A 117 7.26 -0.06 -2.93
CA GLY A 117 5.99 0.63 -3.17
C GLY A 117 5.35 0.38 -4.54
N PHE A 118 4.37 1.21 -4.91
CA PHE A 118 3.92 1.44 -6.29
C PHE A 118 3.65 0.20 -7.17
N GLY A 119 3.05 -0.84 -6.60
CA GLY A 119 2.66 -2.06 -7.32
C GLY A 119 3.80 -3.08 -7.54
N VAL A 120 5.03 -2.76 -7.09
CA VAL A 120 6.16 -3.69 -7.06
C VAL A 120 5.83 -5.00 -6.34
N PRO A 121 5.14 -5.03 -5.18
CA PRO A 121 4.87 -6.28 -4.47
C PRO A 121 4.10 -7.29 -5.34
N THR A 122 3.04 -6.84 -6.01
CA THR A 122 2.23 -7.71 -6.86
C THR A 122 3.02 -8.19 -8.08
N ALA A 123 3.78 -7.30 -8.72
CA ALA A 123 4.55 -7.64 -9.92
C ALA A 123 5.64 -8.68 -9.64
N VAL A 124 6.27 -8.63 -8.47
CA VAL A 124 7.34 -9.57 -8.07
C VAL A 124 6.77 -10.89 -7.58
N ILE A 125 5.72 -10.86 -6.77
CA ILE A 125 5.23 -12.06 -6.09
C ILE A 125 4.36 -12.93 -7.00
N ALA A 126 3.64 -12.34 -7.96
CA ALA A 126 2.76 -13.12 -8.82
C ALA A 126 3.50 -14.22 -9.61
N PRO A 127 4.65 -13.98 -10.28
CA PRO A 127 5.43 -15.05 -10.91
C PRO A 127 5.86 -16.16 -9.94
N ILE A 128 6.25 -15.80 -8.71
CA ILE A 128 6.69 -16.74 -7.67
C ILE A 128 5.54 -17.68 -7.30
N LEU A 129 4.34 -17.11 -7.04
CA LEU A 129 3.16 -17.90 -6.70
C LEU A 129 2.69 -18.79 -7.88
N VAL A 130 2.80 -18.33 -9.12
CA VAL A 130 2.55 -19.17 -10.30
C VAL A 130 3.53 -20.35 -10.33
N GLY A 131 4.83 -20.11 -10.10
CA GLY A 131 5.84 -21.16 -10.02
C GLY A 131 5.59 -22.19 -8.92
N LEU A 132 4.90 -21.79 -7.85
CA LEU A 132 4.44 -22.65 -6.75
C LEU A 132 3.15 -23.44 -7.04
N GLY A 133 2.58 -23.26 -8.22
CA GLY A 133 1.35 -23.93 -8.64
C GLY A 133 0.08 -23.31 -8.04
N PHE A 134 0.09 -22.01 -7.75
CA PHE A 134 -1.15 -21.24 -7.61
C PHE A 134 -1.72 -20.92 -9.00
N SER A 135 -3.04 -20.78 -9.11
CA SER A 135 -3.64 -20.32 -10.36
C SER A 135 -3.21 -18.88 -10.65
N PRO A 136 -3.11 -18.46 -11.93
CA PRO A 136 -2.72 -17.09 -12.28
C PRO A 136 -3.57 -16.01 -11.60
N LEU A 137 -4.87 -16.27 -11.41
CA LEU A 137 -5.74 -15.36 -10.68
C LEU A 137 -5.34 -15.22 -9.21
N LEU A 138 -5.13 -16.34 -8.52
CA LEU A 138 -4.72 -16.32 -7.10
C LEU A 138 -3.35 -15.69 -6.93
N ALA A 139 -2.43 -15.95 -7.85
CA ALA A 139 -1.08 -15.41 -7.83
C ALA A 139 -1.05 -13.87 -7.91
N VAL A 140 -2.03 -13.24 -8.57
CA VAL A 140 -2.17 -11.77 -8.59
C VAL A 140 -2.95 -11.28 -7.37
N VAL A 141 -4.08 -11.92 -7.06
CA VAL A 141 -4.99 -11.45 -5.98
C VAL A 141 -4.32 -11.52 -4.61
N ILE A 142 -3.61 -12.61 -4.30
CA ILE A 142 -2.99 -12.82 -2.99
C ILE A 142 -2.03 -11.68 -2.61
N PRO A 143 -0.98 -11.35 -3.41
CA PRO A 143 -0.09 -10.25 -3.07
C PRO A 143 -0.79 -8.89 -3.15
N SER A 144 -1.68 -8.68 -4.12
CA SER A 144 -2.45 -7.43 -4.23
C SER A 144 -3.29 -7.14 -2.99
N LEU A 145 -3.87 -8.15 -2.36
CA LEU A 145 -4.55 -8.01 -1.08
C LEU A 145 -3.53 -7.88 0.06
N GLY A 146 -2.53 -8.76 0.09
CA GLY A 146 -1.61 -8.88 1.21
C GLY A 146 -0.87 -7.60 1.56
N HIS A 147 -0.51 -6.77 0.57
CA HIS A 147 0.24 -5.54 0.84
C HIS A 147 -0.63 -4.31 1.14
N THR A 148 -1.97 -4.36 1.05
CA THR A 148 -2.81 -3.14 1.13
C THR A 148 -2.74 -2.44 2.47
N TRP A 149 -2.55 -3.18 3.57
CA TRP A 149 -2.48 -2.61 4.92
C TRP A 149 -1.15 -1.86 5.16
N ALA A 150 -0.08 -2.22 4.45
CA ALA A 150 1.25 -1.61 4.60
C ALA A 150 1.41 -0.27 3.86
N VAL A 151 0.46 0.12 3.01
CA VAL A 151 0.60 1.27 2.07
C VAL A 151 0.77 2.62 2.78
N THR A 152 0.18 2.79 3.97
CA THR A 152 0.19 4.08 4.67
C THR A 152 1.58 4.47 5.15
N PHE A 153 2.29 3.54 5.79
CA PHE A 153 3.65 3.74 6.30
C PHE A 153 4.73 3.21 5.36
N GLY A 154 4.36 2.38 4.38
CA GLY A 154 5.25 1.93 3.32
C GLY A 154 5.62 3.04 2.33
N SER A 155 6.55 2.75 1.43
CA SER A 155 7.08 3.74 0.48
C SER A 155 7.63 4.98 1.21
N LEU A 156 8.38 4.73 2.28
CA LEU A 156 8.95 5.73 3.17
C LEU A 156 7.92 6.66 3.86
N GLY A 157 6.70 6.18 4.06
CA GLY A 157 5.62 6.95 4.67
C GLY A 157 5.05 8.05 3.78
N ALA A 158 5.25 8.00 2.46
CA ALA A 158 4.76 9.04 1.53
C ALA A 158 3.26 9.31 1.68
N SER A 159 2.45 8.25 1.83
CA SER A 159 1.00 8.36 2.04
C SER A 159 0.67 9.02 3.38
N PHE A 160 1.41 8.68 4.43
CA PHE A 160 1.26 9.29 5.76
C PHE A 160 1.70 10.76 5.76
N ASN A 161 2.78 11.09 5.05
CA ASN A 161 3.25 12.46 4.87
C ASN A 161 2.19 13.32 4.15
N ALA A 162 1.56 12.79 3.10
CA ALA A 162 0.45 13.46 2.43
C ALA A 162 -0.74 13.70 3.38
N MET A 163 -1.05 12.74 4.27
CA MET A 163 -2.10 12.88 5.29
C MET A 163 -1.79 13.98 6.30
N MET A 164 -0.56 14.06 6.80
CA MET A 164 -0.12 15.15 7.68
C MET A 164 -0.21 16.50 6.96
N ALA A 165 0.28 16.57 5.72
CA ALA A 165 0.27 17.80 4.92
C ALA A 165 -1.15 18.28 4.56
N ALA A 166 -2.13 17.37 4.47
CA ALA A 166 -3.53 17.67 4.19
C ALA A 166 -4.33 18.07 5.43
N THR A 167 -3.96 17.54 6.61
CA THR A 167 -4.66 17.82 7.87
C THR A 167 -4.04 18.94 8.68
N GLY A 168 -2.75 19.25 8.45
CA GLY A 168 -1.98 20.17 9.28
C GLY A 168 -1.62 19.62 10.66
N MET A 169 -1.88 18.32 10.92
CA MET A 169 -1.60 17.67 12.19
C MET A 169 -0.24 16.97 12.17
N GLY A 170 0.45 17.00 13.32
CA GLY A 170 1.72 16.29 13.52
C GLY A 170 1.55 14.78 13.63
N TRP A 171 2.63 14.05 13.35
CA TRP A 171 2.66 12.58 13.40
C TRP A 171 2.30 12.06 14.79
N GLU A 172 2.57 12.82 15.86
CA GLU A 172 2.32 12.46 17.25
C GLU A 172 0.83 12.15 17.48
N SER A 173 -0.05 12.92 16.82
CA SER A 173 -1.50 12.77 16.93
C SER A 173 -2.09 11.73 15.98
N LEU A 174 -1.41 11.49 14.84
CA LEU A 174 -1.94 10.67 13.75
C LEU A 174 -1.38 9.24 13.74
N ALA A 175 -0.13 9.04 14.14
CA ALA A 175 0.58 7.78 13.99
C ALA A 175 -0.07 6.66 14.80
N GLY A 176 -0.40 6.91 16.08
CA GLY A 176 -1.04 5.92 16.95
C GLY A 176 -2.38 5.41 16.40
N PRO A 177 -3.37 6.30 16.15
CA PRO A 177 -4.66 5.91 15.57
C PRO A 177 -4.53 5.21 14.21
N ALA A 178 -3.68 5.74 13.31
CA ALA A 178 -3.43 5.12 12.02
C ALA A 178 -2.85 3.71 12.18
N ALA A 179 -1.88 3.52 13.08
CA ALA A 179 -1.24 2.23 13.33
C ALA A 179 -2.21 1.18 13.88
N ILE A 180 -3.12 1.57 14.77
CA ILE A 180 -4.16 0.67 15.29
C ILE A 180 -5.11 0.25 14.16
N PHE A 181 -5.59 1.22 13.38
CA PHE A 181 -6.50 0.95 12.26
C PHE A 181 -5.86 0.02 11.22
N LEU A 182 -4.60 0.29 10.87
CA LEU A 182 -3.85 -0.54 9.93
C LEU A 182 -3.51 -1.90 10.54
N GLY A 183 -3.20 -2.00 11.83
CA GLY A 183 -2.95 -3.27 12.50
C GLY A 183 -4.16 -4.20 12.46
N ILE A 184 -5.35 -3.67 12.74
CA ILE A 184 -6.62 -4.41 12.60
C ILE A 184 -6.82 -4.80 11.13
N THR A 185 -6.62 -3.86 10.21
CA THR A 185 -6.75 -4.12 8.77
C THR A 185 -5.76 -5.17 8.29
N GLY A 186 -4.53 -5.18 8.82
CA GLY A 186 -3.48 -6.14 8.51
C GLY A 186 -3.91 -7.55 8.90
N LEU A 187 -4.46 -7.74 10.11
CA LEU A 187 -5.04 -9.02 10.52
C LEU A 187 -6.18 -9.46 9.60
N LEU A 188 -7.09 -8.55 9.25
CA LEU A 188 -8.20 -8.84 8.33
C LEU A 188 -7.70 -9.22 6.92
N VAL A 189 -6.66 -8.55 6.43
CA VAL A 189 -5.99 -8.87 5.17
C VAL A 189 -5.32 -10.24 5.24
N GLY A 190 -4.65 -10.58 6.33
CA GLY A 190 -4.08 -11.92 6.54
C GLY A 190 -5.16 -13.02 6.51
N ILE A 191 -6.30 -12.78 7.16
CA ILE A 191 -7.48 -13.67 7.10
C ILE A 191 -7.98 -13.80 5.65
N ALA A 192 -8.11 -12.68 4.94
CA ALA A 192 -8.54 -12.66 3.54
C ALA A 192 -7.58 -13.44 2.64
N VAL A 193 -6.26 -13.27 2.81
CA VAL A 193 -5.23 -14.01 2.06
C VAL A 193 -5.32 -15.52 2.33
N ALA A 194 -5.41 -15.94 3.59
CA ALA A 194 -5.57 -17.35 3.95
C ALA A 194 -6.85 -17.95 3.35
N TRP A 195 -7.95 -17.18 3.38
CA TRP A 195 -9.23 -17.58 2.84
C TRP A 195 -9.21 -17.66 1.30
N VAL A 196 -8.58 -16.72 0.62
CA VAL A 196 -8.41 -16.75 -0.84
C VAL A 196 -7.52 -17.93 -1.26
N ALA A 197 -6.51 -18.27 -0.46
CA ALA A 197 -5.58 -19.36 -0.79
C ALA A 197 -6.19 -20.77 -0.69
N GLY A 198 -7.15 -21.01 0.21
CA GLY A 198 -7.76 -22.35 0.35
C GLY A 198 -9.03 -22.40 1.20
N GLY A 199 -9.74 -21.29 1.31
CA GLY A 199 -11.02 -21.15 2.00
C GLY A 199 -10.95 -21.36 3.51
N TRP A 200 -12.11 -21.68 4.08
CA TRP A 200 -12.28 -21.86 5.52
C TRP A 200 -11.46 -22.99 6.13
N LYS A 201 -11.18 -24.05 5.35
CA LYS A 201 -10.35 -25.18 5.81
C LYS A 201 -8.92 -24.72 6.07
N THR A 202 -8.34 -23.97 5.15
CA THR A 202 -6.99 -23.39 5.32
C THR A 202 -6.97 -22.43 6.50
N LEU A 203 -7.94 -21.52 6.60
CA LEU A 203 -8.01 -20.54 7.69
C LEU A 203 -8.03 -21.23 9.06
N LYS A 204 -8.88 -22.25 9.25
CA LYS A 204 -8.95 -23.02 10.51
C LYS A 204 -7.68 -23.82 10.80
N ARG A 205 -6.90 -24.18 9.79
CA ARG A 205 -5.63 -24.91 9.97
C ARG A 205 -4.50 -23.98 10.41
N ILE A 206 -4.42 -22.79 9.81
CA ILE A 206 -3.30 -21.85 10.01
C ILE A 206 -3.65 -20.65 10.90
N TRP A 207 -4.80 -20.67 11.57
CA TRP A 207 -5.29 -19.55 12.37
C TRP A 207 -4.29 -19.07 13.43
N LEU A 208 -3.61 -20.00 14.10
CA LEU A 208 -2.68 -19.67 15.17
C LEU A 208 -1.42 -18.97 14.62
N PRO A 209 -0.69 -19.54 13.63
CA PRO A 209 0.37 -18.81 12.95
C PRO A 209 -0.06 -17.46 12.39
N LEU A 210 -1.23 -17.39 11.74
CA LEU A 210 -1.77 -16.15 11.18
C LEU A 210 -1.93 -15.07 12.25
N PHE A 211 -2.56 -15.43 13.37
CA PHE A 211 -2.80 -14.51 14.48
C PHE A 211 -1.49 -14.04 15.10
N LEU A 212 -0.54 -14.95 15.34
CA LEU A 212 0.77 -14.61 15.91
C LEU A 212 1.58 -13.69 14.98
N ILE A 213 1.59 -14.00 13.68
CA ILE A 213 2.27 -13.18 12.66
C ILE A 213 1.63 -11.79 12.59
N GLY A 214 0.29 -11.71 12.51
CA GLY A 214 -0.40 -10.44 12.42
C GLY A 214 -0.23 -9.59 13.69
N LEU A 215 -0.23 -10.21 14.86
CA LEU A 215 0.06 -9.52 16.12
C LEU A 215 1.50 -9.00 16.15
N ALA A 216 2.48 -9.80 15.73
CA ALA A 216 3.87 -9.39 15.66
C ALA A 216 4.08 -8.23 14.68
N MET A 217 3.51 -8.32 13.47
CA MET A 217 3.59 -7.27 12.44
C MET A 217 2.91 -5.98 12.90
N SER A 218 1.69 -6.07 13.43
CA SER A 218 0.96 -4.92 13.96
C SER A 218 1.68 -4.27 15.15
N GLY A 219 2.26 -5.09 16.04
CA GLY A 219 3.02 -4.61 17.20
C GLY A 219 4.30 -3.91 16.78
N ALA A 220 5.04 -4.48 15.83
CA ALA A 220 6.25 -3.87 15.29
C ALA A 220 5.95 -2.53 14.61
N GLN A 221 4.91 -2.47 13.76
CA GLN A 221 4.44 -1.21 13.16
C GLN A 221 4.11 -0.18 14.23
N TYR A 222 3.23 -0.52 15.19
CA TYR A 222 2.79 0.41 16.23
C TYR A 222 3.96 0.97 17.04
N LEU A 223 4.90 0.12 17.46
CA LEU A 223 6.07 0.54 18.24
C LEU A 223 7.03 1.42 17.43
N THR A 224 7.13 1.20 16.13
CA THR A 224 8.04 1.96 15.26
C THR A 224 7.47 3.36 15.00
N VAL A 225 6.20 3.44 14.59
CA VAL A 225 5.57 4.71 14.19
C VAL A 225 5.28 5.62 15.37
N THR A 226 4.95 5.07 16.55
CA THR A 226 4.71 5.88 17.77
C THR A 226 5.99 6.45 18.38
N ARG A 227 7.16 6.00 17.93
CA ARG A 227 8.48 6.54 18.32
C ARG A 227 9.06 7.53 17.30
N GLY A 228 8.26 7.97 16.34
CA GLY A 228 8.67 8.94 15.32
C GLY A 228 9.34 8.32 14.08
N LEU A 229 9.50 7.00 14.03
CA LEU A 229 10.09 6.28 12.89
C LEU A 229 9.02 5.90 11.85
N TRP A 230 8.05 6.78 11.62
CA TRP A 230 6.90 6.49 10.75
C TRP A 230 7.27 6.32 9.27
N ASN A 231 8.41 6.87 8.85
CA ASN A 231 8.97 6.71 7.52
C ASN A 231 9.55 5.31 7.25
N ILE A 232 9.72 4.47 8.27
CA ILE A 232 10.20 3.08 8.11
C ILE A 232 9.28 2.07 8.81
N GLY A 233 8.07 2.50 9.18
CA GLY A 233 7.11 1.67 9.92
C GLY A 233 6.17 0.82 9.06
N GLY A 234 6.39 0.78 7.74
CA GLY A 234 5.58 0.01 6.77
C GLY A 234 5.85 -1.49 6.77
#